data_AF-A0AAT9EFZ1-F1
#
_entry.id   AF-A0AAT9EFZ1-F1
#
_cell.length_a   1.000
_cell.length_b   1.000
_cell.length_c   1.000
_cell.angle_alpha   90.00
_cell.angle_beta   90.00
_cell.angle_gamma   90.00
#
_symmetry.space_group_name_H-M   'P 1'
#
loop_
_entity.id
_entity.type
_entity.pdbx_description
1 polymer ?
#
loop_
_entity_poly.entity_id
_entity_poly.type
_entity_poly.pdbx_seq_one_letter_code
_entity_poly.pdbx_strand_id
1 'polypeptide(L)'
;MTNKLSELSNPAWIVGQQEIADFMRGDEALLVRGYDPESTEPALRMYSQEYVSDLLEELEAKDKRIAELEQRLATPVRLPRPACTYADHSYPAYSRKQVEEIITSAGMRFTVEGDEQ
;
A
#
# COMPACT_ATOMS: atom_id res chain seq x y z
N MET A 1 -2.92 6.94 18.25
CA MET A 1 -2.85 5.69 17.47
C MET A 1 -1.62 4.94 17.94
N THR A 2 -1.78 3.80 18.60
CA THR A 2 -0.65 2.92 18.91
C THR A 2 -0.15 2.37 17.57
N ASN A 3 1.12 2.59 17.26
CA ASN A 3 1.71 2.04 16.05
C ASN A 3 1.87 0.54 16.27
N LYS A 4 0.96 -0.30 15.78
CA LYS A 4 1.08 -1.76 15.93
C LYS A 4 2.39 -2.32 15.34
N LEU A 5 3.09 -1.57 14.47
CA LEU A 5 4.42 -1.91 13.98
C LEU A 5 5.50 -1.78 15.06
N SER A 6 5.30 -0.97 16.12
CA SER A 6 6.25 -0.95 17.25
C SER A 6 6.20 -2.24 18.07
N GLU A 7 5.14 -3.05 17.95
CA GLU A 7 5.06 -4.37 18.55
C GLU A 7 5.85 -5.44 17.77
N LEU A 8 6.20 -5.18 16.49
CA LEU A 8 7.17 -6.01 15.73
C LEU A 8 8.58 -5.96 16.33
N SER A 9 8.84 -5.03 17.25
CA SER A 9 10.09 -5.03 18.02
C SER A 9 10.13 -6.15 19.06
N ASN A 10 8.98 -6.72 19.45
CA ASN A 10 8.86 -7.63 20.58
C ASN A 10 8.39 -9.02 20.13
N PRO A 11 9.31 -9.92 19.77
CA PRO A 11 8.95 -11.29 19.46
C PRO A 11 8.35 -12.01 20.68
N ALA A 12 7.39 -12.90 20.44
CA ALA A 12 6.87 -13.78 21.49
C ALA A 12 7.94 -14.81 21.92
N TRP A 13 8.71 -15.31 20.95
CA TRP A 13 9.80 -16.27 21.17
C TRP A 13 11.00 -15.96 20.28
N ILE A 14 12.18 -16.30 20.78
CA ILE A 14 13.45 -16.24 20.05
C ILE A 14 14.03 -17.66 20.00
N VAL A 15 14.49 -18.06 18.81
CA VAL A 15 15.10 -19.36 18.54
C VAL A 15 16.49 -19.16 17.94
N GLY A 16 17.51 -19.80 18.52
CA GLY A 16 18.87 -19.75 17.97
C GLY A 16 19.02 -20.55 16.68
N GLN A 17 20.08 -20.27 15.92
CA GLN A 17 20.29 -20.89 14.60
C GLN A 17 20.47 -22.40 14.67
N GLN A 18 21.11 -22.89 15.74
CA GLN A 18 21.38 -24.30 15.93
C GLN A 18 20.10 -25.05 16.30
N GLU A 19 19.28 -24.46 17.16
CA GLU A 19 17.97 -24.96 17.56
C GLU A 19 16.97 -24.99 16.40
N ILE A 20 17.08 -24.05 15.44
CA ILE A 20 16.30 -24.12 14.19
C ILE A 20 16.72 -25.33 13.36
N ALA A 21 18.02 -25.58 13.23
CA ALA A 21 18.52 -26.73 12.48
C ALA A 21 18.09 -28.05 13.14
N ASP A 22 18.08 -28.09 14.47
CA ASP A 22 17.60 -29.23 15.26
C ASP A 22 16.08 -29.42 15.08
N PHE A 23 15.29 -28.35 15.19
CA PHE A 23 13.84 -28.37 14.92
C PHE A 23 13.51 -28.88 13.51
N MET A 24 14.20 -28.37 12.49
CA MET A 24 13.98 -28.76 11.09
C MET A 24 14.38 -30.22 10.81
N ARG A 25 15.23 -30.80 11.66
CA ARG A 25 15.61 -32.22 11.63
C ARG A 25 14.66 -33.12 12.44
N GLY A 26 13.72 -32.53 13.18
CA GLY A 26 12.76 -33.25 14.04
C GLY A 26 13.24 -33.49 15.47
N ASP A 27 14.34 -32.84 15.86
CA ASP A 27 14.87 -32.89 17.23
C ASP A 27 14.21 -31.82 18.12
N GLU A 28 14.30 -31.99 19.45
CA GLU A 28 13.77 -31.03 20.41
C GLU A 28 14.59 -29.72 20.36
N ALA A 29 13.90 -28.60 20.18
CA ALA A 29 14.51 -27.27 20.11
C ALA A 29 14.20 -26.44 21.35
N LEU A 30 15.20 -25.73 21.85
CA LEU A 30 15.03 -24.81 22.97
C LEU A 30 14.38 -23.50 22.48
N LEU A 31 13.23 -23.16 23.05
CA LEU A 31 12.53 -21.90 22.79
C LEU A 31 12.71 -20.96 23.97
N VAL A 32 13.31 -19.78 23.74
CA VAL A 32 13.45 -18.75 24.77
C VAL A 32 12.34 -17.73 24.60
N ARG A 33 11.65 -17.39 25.69
CA ARG A 33 10.58 -16.39 25.69
C ARG A 33 11.18 -14.98 25.61
N GLY A 34 10.68 -14.17 24.69
CA GLY A 34 10.86 -12.71 24.71
C GLY A 34 12.13 -12.17 24.06
N TYR A 35 12.37 -10.89 24.32
CA TYR A 35 13.35 -9.99 23.69
C TYR A 35 14.70 -10.04 24.40
N ASP A 36 15.74 -10.50 23.69
CA ASP A 36 17.13 -10.39 24.14
C ASP A 36 17.80 -9.20 23.44
N PRO A 37 18.02 -8.06 24.14
CA PRO A 37 18.67 -6.88 23.56
C PRO A 37 20.19 -7.05 23.36
N GLU A 38 20.82 -8.05 23.96
CA GLU A 38 22.28 -8.24 23.97
C GLU A 38 22.72 -9.38 23.04
N SER A 39 21.81 -10.26 22.63
CA SER A 39 22.12 -11.33 21.68
C SER A 39 22.46 -10.76 20.29
N THR A 40 23.70 -11.00 19.87
CA THR A 40 24.20 -10.66 18.53
C THR A 40 24.06 -11.83 17.56
N GLU A 41 23.55 -12.97 18.04
CA GLU A 41 23.39 -14.16 17.21
C GLU A 41 22.15 -14.05 16.31
N PRO A 42 22.21 -14.56 15.07
CA PRO A 42 21.08 -14.56 14.15
C PRO A 42 19.97 -15.46 14.68
N ALA A 43 19.07 -14.90 15.49
CA ALA A 43 17.98 -15.62 16.10
C ALA A 43 16.65 -15.36 15.36
N LEU A 44 15.88 -16.42 15.14
CA LEU A 44 14.56 -16.32 14.52
C LEU A 44 13.55 -15.81 15.56
N ARG A 45 12.85 -14.74 15.17
CA ARG A 45 11.78 -14.12 15.96
C ARG A 45 10.45 -14.75 15.57
N MET A 46 9.80 -15.43 16.53
CA MET A 46 8.46 -15.98 16.33
C MET A 46 7.42 -15.06 17.00
N TYR A 47 6.33 -14.81 16.29
CA TYR A 47 5.18 -14.03 16.76
C TYR A 47 4.00 -14.95 17.05
N SER A 48 3.08 -14.53 17.92
CA SER A 48 1.87 -15.32 18.19
C SER A 48 0.94 -15.37 16.98
N GLN A 49 0.13 -16.43 16.90
CA GLN A 49 -0.85 -16.59 15.82
C GLN A 49 -1.87 -15.44 15.80
N GLU A 50 -2.42 -15.07 16.97
CA GLU A 50 -3.37 -13.96 17.11
C GLU A 50 -2.79 -12.66 16.54
N TYR A 51 -1.52 -12.39 16.82
CA TYR A 51 -0.84 -11.21 16.32
C TYR A 51 -0.70 -11.19 14.79
N VAL A 52 -0.34 -12.34 14.20
CA VAL A 52 -0.26 -12.47 12.73
C VAL A 52 -1.64 -12.32 12.09
N SER A 53 -2.68 -12.87 12.71
CA SER A 53 -4.07 -12.74 12.26
C SER A 53 -4.54 -11.28 12.28
N ASP A 54 -4.35 -10.55 13.38
CA ASP A 54 -4.71 -9.14 13.49
C ASP A 54 -4.03 -8.27 12.42
N LEU A 55 -2.77 -8.58 12.09
CA LEU A 55 -2.02 -7.85 11.08
C LEU A 55 -2.54 -8.13 9.67
N LEU A 56 -2.89 -9.38 9.37
CA LEU A 56 -3.50 -9.76 8.10
C LEU A 56 -4.85 -9.08 7.90
N GLU A 57 -5.70 -9.04 8.93
CA GLU A 57 -6.98 -8.35 8.88
C GLU A 57 -6.82 -6.85 8.60
N GLU A 58 -5.83 -6.21 9.25
CA GLU A 58 -5.55 -4.79 9.01
C GLU A 58 -5.02 -4.53 7.59
N LEU A 59 -4.18 -5.41 7.06
CA LEU A 59 -3.72 -5.33 5.67
C LEU A 59 -4.88 -5.47 4.69
N GLU A 60 -5.73 -6.47 4.86
CA GLU A 60 -6.91 -6.66 4.02
C GLU A 60 -7.86 -5.45 4.06
N ALA A 61 -8.06 -4.86 5.25
CA ALA A 61 -8.88 -3.66 5.39
C ALA A 61 -8.27 -2.45 4.66
N LYS A 62 -6.94 -2.30 4.69
CA LYS A 62 -6.23 -1.24 3.96
C LYS A 62 -6.29 -1.46 2.46
N ASP A 63 -6.08 -2.68 1.98
CA ASP A 63 -6.16 -3.01 0.55
C ASP A 63 -7.56 -2.73 -0.01
N LYS A 64 -8.62 -3.11 0.73
CA LYS A 64 -10.00 -2.77 0.35
C LYS A 64 -10.20 -1.25 0.25
N ARG A 65 -9.64 -0.48 1.18
CA ARG A 65 -9.74 0.98 1.17
C ARG A 65 -8.95 1.60 0.02
N ILE A 66 -7.79 1.06 -0.32
CA ILE A 66 -7.00 1.50 -1.48
C ILE A 66 -7.80 1.23 -2.76
N ALA A 67 -8.35 0.02 -2.92
CA ALA A 67 -9.17 -0.33 -4.09
C ALA A 67 -10.41 0.58 -4.23
N GLU A 68 -11.09 0.90 -3.12
CA GLU A 68 -12.22 1.86 -3.14
C GLU A 68 -11.75 3.25 -3.60
N LEU A 69 -10.62 3.74 -3.07
CA LEU A 69 -10.08 5.05 -3.44
C LEU A 69 -9.64 5.09 -4.90
N GLU A 70 -9.01 4.02 -5.40
CA GLU A 70 -8.66 3.87 -6.81
C GLU A 70 -9.91 3.89 -7.71
N GLN A 71 -10.99 3.21 -7.32
CA GLN A 71 -12.26 3.28 -8.04
C GLN A 71 -12.85 4.69 -8.05
N ARG A 72 -12.78 5.41 -6.92
CA ARG A 72 -13.27 6.79 -6.85
C ARG A 72 -12.42 7.75 -7.67
N LEU A 73 -11.11 7.54 -7.74
CA LEU A 73 -10.19 8.31 -8.59
C LEU A 73 -10.34 7.97 -10.08
N ALA A 74 -10.82 6.78 -10.41
CA ALA A 74 -11.12 6.36 -11.78
C ALA A 74 -12.41 6.98 -12.35
N THR A 75 -13.14 7.79 -11.57
CA THR A 75 -14.35 8.47 -12.04
C THR A 75 -14.01 9.43 -13.20
N PRO A 76 -14.67 9.30 -14.36
CA PRO A 76 -14.36 10.12 -15.53
C PRO A 76 -14.61 11.61 -15.30
N VAL A 77 -13.69 12.43 -15.78
CA VAL A 77 -13.78 13.89 -15.73
C VAL A 77 -14.62 14.38 -16.90
N ARG A 78 -15.67 15.16 -16.64
CA ARG A 78 -16.45 15.86 -17.67
C ARG A 78 -15.73 17.14 -18.09
N LEU A 79 -15.18 17.16 -19.31
CA LEU A 79 -14.61 18.38 -19.89
C LEU A 79 -15.75 19.29 -20.40
N PRO A 80 -15.82 20.57 -19.96
CA PRO A 80 -16.83 21.50 -20.46
C PRO A 80 -16.62 21.75 -21.96
N ARG A 81 -17.72 21.95 -22.70
CA ARG A 81 -17.64 22.35 -24.11
C ARG A 81 -16.97 23.71 -24.20
N PRO A 82 -16.02 23.92 -25.13
CA PRO A 82 -15.34 25.20 -25.27
C PRO A 82 -16.38 26.30 -25.54
N ALA A 83 -16.52 27.23 -24.60
CA ALA A 83 -17.38 28.40 -24.76
C ALA A 83 -16.67 29.39 -25.70
N CYS A 84 -16.91 29.26 -27.00
CA CYS A 84 -16.31 30.11 -28.03
C CYS A 84 -16.91 31.54 -28.08
N THR A 85 -17.63 31.98 -27.03
CA THR A 85 -18.34 33.27 -27.02
C THR A 85 -17.47 34.47 -26.67
N TYR A 86 -16.22 34.27 -26.22
CA TYR A 86 -15.28 35.34 -25.83
C TYR A 86 -13.89 35.13 -26.46
N ALA A 87 -13.82 34.93 -27.78
CA ALA A 87 -12.57 34.92 -28.54
C ALA A 87 -11.99 36.34 -28.68
N ASP A 88 -11.89 37.08 -27.58
CA ASP A 88 -11.25 38.40 -27.54
C ASP A 88 -9.75 38.22 -27.31
N HIS A 89 -9.05 37.53 -28.24
CA HIS A 89 -7.59 37.56 -28.47
C HIS A 89 -6.64 37.40 -27.26
N SER A 90 -7.14 37.15 -26.05
CA SER A 90 -6.41 37.06 -24.77
C SER A 90 -6.44 35.64 -24.21
N TYR A 91 -7.34 34.79 -24.69
CA TYR A 91 -7.42 33.37 -24.33
C TYR A 91 -7.52 32.50 -25.59
N PRO A 92 -6.51 31.66 -25.89
CA PRO A 92 -6.60 30.71 -26.98
C PRO A 92 -7.72 29.70 -26.71
N ALA A 93 -8.64 29.56 -27.66
CA ALA A 93 -9.67 28.52 -27.60
C ALA A 93 -9.02 27.16 -27.89
N TYR A 94 -8.89 26.32 -26.86
CA TYR A 94 -8.37 24.96 -27.01
C TYR A 94 -9.48 23.99 -27.43
N SER A 95 -9.15 23.11 -28.38
CA SER A 95 -9.98 21.94 -28.70
C SER A 95 -9.89 20.89 -27.58
N ARG A 96 -10.89 20.01 -27.48
CA ARG A 96 -10.92 18.91 -26.50
C ARG A 96 -9.63 18.09 -26.49
N LYS A 97 -9.12 17.72 -27.68
CA LYS A 97 -7.86 16.97 -27.84
C LYS A 97 -6.65 17.70 -27.26
N GLN A 98 -6.56 19.01 -27.45
CA GLN A 98 -5.45 19.82 -26.92
C GLN A 98 -5.49 19.89 -25.39
N VAL A 99 -6.69 20.00 -24.81
CA VAL A 99 -6.86 19.95 -23.35
C VAL A 99 -6.42 18.59 -22.82
N GLU A 100 -6.79 17.50 -23.51
CA GLU A 100 -6.39 16.15 -23.10
C GLU A 100 -4.87 15.93 -23.14
N GLU A 101 -4.20 16.44 -24.17
CA GLU A 101 -2.74 16.38 -24.32
C GLU A 101 -2.00 17.22 -23.27
N ILE A 102 -2.51 18.41 -22.93
CA ILE A 102 -1.95 19.26 -21.86
C ILE A 102 -2.04 18.56 -20.50
N ILE A 103 -3.18 17.94 -20.19
CA ILE A 103 -3.37 17.25 -18.91
C ILE A 103 -2.47 16.00 -18.84
N THR A 104 -2.37 15.26 -19.95
CA THR A 104 -1.51 14.07 -20.04
C THR A 104 -0.03 14.43 -19.93
N SER A 105 0.41 15.50 -20.60
CA SER A 105 1.80 16.00 -20.51
C SER A 105 2.15 16.57 -19.13
N ALA A 106 1.16 17.04 -18.37
CA ALA A 106 1.32 17.41 -16.96
C ALA A 106 1.42 16.18 -16.02
N GLY A 107 1.39 14.95 -16.57
CA GLY A 107 1.54 13.70 -15.81
C GLY A 107 0.25 13.22 -15.15
N MET A 108 -0.90 13.85 -15.43
CA MET A 108 -2.19 13.45 -14.88
C MET A 108 -2.86 12.43 -15.80
N ARG A 109 -3.35 11.32 -15.24
CA ARG A 109 -4.18 10.34 -15.94
C ARG A 109 -5.63 10.57 -15.56
N PHE A 110 -6.51 10.65 -16.55
CA PHE A 110 -7.94 10.83 -16.37
C PHE A 110 -8.67 10.09 -17.48
N THR A 111 -9.89 9.65 -17.20
CA THR A 111 -10.83 9.12 -18.19
C THR A 111 -11.80 10.23 -18.55
N VAL A 112 -12.16 10.38 -19.82
CA VAL A 112 -13.20 11.35 -20.22
C VAL A 112 -14.49 10.59 -20.44
N GLU A 113 -15.60 11.18 -19.98
CA GLU A 113 -16.91 10.59 -20.22
C GLU A 113 -17.16 10.43 -21.74
N GLY A 114 -17.46 9.20 -22.17
CA GLY A 114 -17.65 8.82 -23.57
C GLY A 114 -16.55 7.94 -24.20
N ASP A 115 -15.46 7.62 -23.48
CA ASP A 115 -14.41 6.68 -23.92
C ASP A 115 -14.72 5.21 -23.56
N GLU A 116 -15.96 4.90 -23.17
CA GLU A 116 -16.40 3.54 -22.85
C GLU A 116 -16.58 2.73 -24.16
N GLN A 117 -15.57 1.93 -24.52
CA GLN A 117 -15.67 0.82 -25.48
C GLN A 117 -15.37 -0.51 -24.79
#